data_AF-A0A843KIS9-F1
#
_entry.id   AF-A0A843KIS9-F1
#
_cell.length_a   1.000
_cell.length_b   1.000
_cell.length_c   1.000
_cell.angle_alpha   90.00
_cell.angle_beta   90.00
_cell.angle_gamma   90.00
#
_symmetry.space_group_name_H-M   'P 1'
#
loop_
_entity.id
_entity.type
_entity.pdbx_description
1 polymer ?
#
loop_
_entity_poly.entity_id
_entity_poly.type
_entity_poly.pdbx_seq_one_letter_code
_entity_poly.pdbx_strand_id
1 'polypeptide(L)'
;MSLASSIRTIAVWEMNRSMTTMGRGVLPLAAGLLVLLVLVTAFAAESGIHMQDGIYRIGIDDPDVARIVDADTRFTVETVSGPALWNNRFAYDIVVIRGEVYAADTGKGRAALTALKRDYEG
;
A
#
# COMPACT_ATOMS: atom_id res chain seq x y z
N MET A 1 19.63 -41.88 44.90
CA MET A 1 19.71 -40.60 44.17
C MET A 1 19.52 -40.92 42.69
N SER A 2 18.46 -40.42 42.03
CA SER A 2 18.11 -40.88 40.68
C SER A 2 18.86 -40.09 39.59
N LEU A 3 19.35 -40.81 38.58
CA LEU A 3 20.01 -40.29 37.37
C LEU A 3 19.18 -39.19 36.69
N ALA A 4 17.85 -39.32 36.71
CA ALA A 4 16.92 -38.33 36.15
C ALA A 4 17.03 -36.96 36.86
N SER A 5 17.26 -36.94 38.18
CA SER A 5 17.44 -35.67 38.91
C SER A 5 18.79 -35.01 38.58
N SER A 6 19.84 -35.80 38.35
CA SER A 6 21.16 -35.31 37.95
C SER A 6 21.14 -34.75 36.53
N ILE A 7 20.50 -35.45 35.59
CA ILE A 7 20.34 -34.99 34.21
C ILE A 7 19.53 -33.69 34.17
N ARG A 8 18.43 -33.60 34.94
CA ARG A 8 17.64 -32.36 35.03
C ARG A 8 18.44 -31.20 35.61
N THR A 9 19.25 -31.46 36.64
CA THR A 9 20.09 -30.44 37.28
C THR A 9 21.17 -29.92 36.34
N ILE A 10 21.83 -30.83 35.60
CA ILE A 10 22.85 -30.47 34.61
C ILE A 10 22.22 -29.70 33.45
N ALA A 11 21.11 -30.18 32.90
CA ALA A 11 20.41 -29.50 31.80
C ALA A 11 19.95 -28.08 32.17
N VAL A 12 19.39 -27.90 33.37
CA VAL A 12 18.97 -26.57 33.85
C VAL A 12 20.18 -25.66 34.07
N TRP A 13 21.27 -26.17 34.64
CA TRP A 13 22.47 -25.40 34.86
C TRP A 13 23.16 -24.99 33.55
N GLU A 14 23.16 -25.87 32.55
CA GLU A 14 23.80 -25.64 31.26
C GLU A 14 22.99 -24.72 30.35
N MET A 15 21.66 -24.77 30.43
CA MET A 15 20.76 -23.75 29.86
C MET A 15 21.00 -22.38 30.51
N ASN A 16 21.06 -22.30 31.84
CA ASN A 16 21.28 -21.03 32.54
C ASN A 16 22.67 -20.46 32.23
N ARG A 17 23.70 -21.31 32.16
CA ARG A 17 25.07 -20.93 31.80
C ARG A 17 25.17 -20.45 30.34
N SER A 18 24.51 -21.14 29.41
CA SER A 18 24.44 -20.71 28.00
C SER A 18 23.68 -19.37 27.85
N MET A 19 22.59 -19.18 28.58
CA MET A 19 21.85 -17.91 28.62
C MET A 19 22.67 -16.74 29.21
N THR A 20 23.59 -17.01 30.13
CA THR A 20 24.50 -15.97 30.64
C THR A 20 25.67 -15.66 29.69
N THR A 21 25.95 -16.54 28.73
CA THR A 21 27.06 -16.38 27.76
C THR A 21 26.58 -15.69 26.48
N MET A 22 25.33 -15.91 26.06
CA MET A 22 24.68 -15.11 25.02
C MET A 22 24.28 -13.76 25.62
N GLY A 23 24.99 -12.71 25.19
CA GLY A 23 25.12 -11.45 25.93
C GLY A 23 23.82 -10.90 26.53
N ARG A 24 23.90 -10.53 27.81
CA ARG A 24 22.87 -9.81 28.60
C ARG A 24 22.20 -8.62 27.87
N GLY A 25 22.78 -8.12 26.78
CA GLY A 25 22.21 -7.07 25.93
C GLY A 25 21.41 -7.54 24.70
N VAL A 26 21.52 -8.82 24.28
CA VAL A 26 20.85 -9.33 23.06
C VAL A 26 19.36 -9.58 23.30
N LEU A 27 19.01 -10.08 24.49
CA LEU A 27 17.63 -10.39 24.86
C LEU A 27 16.72 -9.14 24.90
N PRO A 28 17.11 -8.02 25.56
CA PRO A 28 16.32 -6.79 25.48
C PRO A 28 16.33 -6.16 24.08
N LEU A 29 17.43 -6.29 23.32
CA LEU A 29 17.50 -5.82 21.94
C LEU A 29 16.51 -6.57 21.04
N ALA A 30 16.48 -7.91 21.14
CA ALA A 30 15.56 -8.75 20.38
C ALA A 30 14.10 -8.48 20.76
N ALA A 31 13.80 -8.31 22.06
CA ALA A 31 12.48 -7.92 22.52
C ALA A 31 12.07 -6.55 21.96
N GLY A 32 12.97 -5.56 21.98
CA GLY A 32 12.74 -4.24 21.38
C GLY A 32 12.47 -4.31 19.88
N LEU A 33 13.28 -5.08 19.15
CA LEU A 33 13.09 -5.32 17.71
C LEU A 33 11.76 -6.00 17.41
N LEU A 34 11.34 -6.95 18.24
CA LEU A 34 10.06 -7.65 18.08
C LEU A 34 8.88 -6.70 18.32
N VAL A 35 8.95 -5.85 19.34
CA VAL A 35 7.93 -4.81 19.59
C VAL A 35 7.87 -3.83 18.42
N LEU A 36 9.04 -3.37 17.93
CA LEU A 36 9.12 -2.47 16.79
C LEU A 36 8.52 -3.11 15.52
N LEU A 37 8.80 -4.39 15.29
CA LEU A 37 8.26 -5.15 14.15
C LEU A 37 6.74 -5.24 14.23
N VAL A 38 6.18 -5.55 15.39
CA VAL A 38 4.72 -5.61 15.59
C VAL A 38 4.08 -4.24 15.34
N LEU A 39 4.68 -3.17 15.87
CA LEU A 39 4.20 -1.80 15.65
C LEU A 39 4.22 -1.42 14.16
N VAL A 40 5.32 -1.67 13.45
CA VAL A 40 5.44 -1.36 12.02
C VAL A 40 4.47 -2.19 11.20
N THR A 41 4.27 -3.46 11.55
CA THR A 41 3.35 -4.35 10.83
C THR A 41 1.89 -3.94 11.04
N ALA A 42 1.51 -3.58 12.27
CA ALA A 42 0.18 -3.03 12.56
C ALA A 42 -0.03 -1.69 11.82
N PHE A 43 0.97 -0.80 11.85
CA PHE A 43 0.93 0.46 11.12
C PHE A 43 0.81 0.25 9.61
N ALA A 44 1.52 -0.72 9.03
CA ALA A 44 1.43 -1.05 7.60
C ALA A 44 0.12 -1.78 7.22
N ALA A 45 -0.52 -2.46 8.17
CA ALA A 45 -1.83 -3.08 7.96
C ALA A 45 -2.97 -2.05 7.99
N GLU A 46 -2.89 -1.04 8.86
CA GLU A 46 -3.86 0.05 8.94
C GLU A 46 -3.59 1.12 7.86
N SER A 47 -2.32 1.51 7.72
CA SER A 47 -1.80 2.21 6.54
C SER A 47 -1.59 1.19 5.45
N GLY A 48 -2.65 0.46 5.08
CA GLY A 48 -2.71 -0.21 3.79
C GLY A 48 -2.22 0.82 2.80
N ILE A 49 -0.96 0.72 2.40
CA ILE A 49 -0.40 1.57 1.37
C ILE A 49 -1.21 1.07 0.20
N HIS A 50 -2.28 1.79 -0.10
CA HIS A 50 -3.06 1.59 -1.28
C HIS A 50 -2.11 2.02 -2.40
N MET A 51 -1.14 1.16 -2.74
CA MET A 51 -0.27 1.30 -3.90
C MET A 51 -1.10 1.35 -5.19
N GLN A 52 -2.41 1.10 -5.06
CA GLN A 52 -3.41 1.15 -6.09
C GLN A 52 -4.26 2.43 -6.07
N ASP A 53 -4.06 3.33 -5.11
CA ASP A 53 -4.77 4.61 -5.09
C ASP A 53 -4.02 5.62 -5.95
N GLY A 54 -4.76 6.33 -6.81
CA GLY A 54 -4.19 7.31 -7.74
C GLY A 54 -3.24 6.73 -8.79
N ILE A 55 -3.38 5.44 -9.17
CA ILE A 55 -2.59 4.87 -10.28
C ILE A 55 -2.81 5.69 -11.55
N TYR A 56 -4.05 6.13 -11.79
CA TYR A 56 -4.44 6.83 -13.02
C TYR A 56 -4.86 8.26 -12.71
N ARG A 57 -4.34 9.23 -13.47
CA ARG A 57 -4.79 10.62 -13.42
C ARG A 57 -5.88 10.84 -14.46
N ILE A 58 -7.05 11.30 -14.02
CA ILE A 58 -8.17 11.63 -14.90
C ILE A 58 -8.54 13.11 -14.77
N GLY A 59 -8.54 13.80 -15.89
CA GLY A 59 -9.00 15.18 -15.98
C GLY A 59 -10.44 15.23 -16.46
N ILE A 60 -11.34 15.91 -15.75
CA ILE A 60 -12.78 15.94 -16.08
C ILE A 60 -13.27 17.39 -16.11
N ASP A 61 -14.02 17.77 -17.15
CA ASP A 61 -14.58 19.11 -17.29
C ASP A 61 -15.93 19.31 -16.58
N ASP A 62 -16.66 18.23 -16.32
CA ASP A 62 -17.95 18.22 -15.64
C ASP A 62 -17.83 17.78 -14.15
N PRO A 63 -18.23 18.63 -13.18
CA PRO A 63 -18.17 18.29 -11.76
C PRO A 63 -19.12 17.17 -11.31
N ASP A 64 -20.19 16.89 -12.07
CA ASP A 64 -21.12 15.81 -11.76
C ASP A 64 -20.50 14.45 -12.11
N VAL A 65 -19.82 14.38 -13.25
CA VAL A 65 -19.06 13.20 -13.68
C VAL A 65 -17.84 13.00 -12.78
N ALA A 66 -17.19 14.09 -12.37
CA ALA A 66 -16.07 14.04 -11.44
C ALA A 66 -16.43 13.35 -10.13
N ARG A 67 -17.61 13.64 -9.56
CA ARG A 67 -18.08 13.01 -8.31
C ARG A 67 -18.33 11.50 -8.42
N ILE A 68 -18.71 11.02 -9.61
CA ILE A 68 -18.94 9.59 -9.85
C ILE A 68 -17.59 8.85 -9.85
N VAL A 69 -16.59 9.41 -10.53
CA VAL A 69 -15.26 8.79 -10.64
C VAL A 69 -14.43 8.96 -9.36
N ASP A 70 -14.65 10.04 -8.61
CA ASP A 70 -13.98 10.30 -7.32
C ASP A 70 -14.36 9.28 -6.23
N ALA A 71 -15.47 8.56 -6.40
CA ALA A 71 -15.83 7.43 -5.56
C ALA A 71 -14.88 6.22 -5.73
N ASP A 72 -14.06 6.21 -6.79
CA ASP A 72 -13.09 5.17 -7.10
C ASP A 72 -11.68 5.61 -6.76
N THR A 73 -11.14 5.04 -5.68
CA THR A 73 -9.83 5.37 -5.12
C THR A 73 -8.67 5.17 -6.09
N ARG A 74 -8.84 4.39 -7.18
CA ARG A 74 -7.80 4.15 -8.20
C ARG A 74 -7.53 5.35 -9.09
N PHE A 75 -8.48 6.28 -9.18
CA PHE A 75 -8.39 7.46 -10.04
C PHE A 75 -8.16 8.73 -9.22
N THR A 76 -7.14 9.50 -9.57
CA THR A 76 -7.01 10.87 -9.08
C THR A 76 -7.77 11.80 -10.03
N VAL A 77 -8.89 12.34 -9.55
CA VAL A 77 -9.76 13.22 -10.33
C VAL A 77 -9.30 14.68 -10.20
N GLU A 78 -9.03 15.32 -11.32
CA GLU A 78 -8.79 16.76 -11.39
C GLU A 78 -9.90 17.43 -12.22
N THR A 79 -10.71 18.27 -11.58
CA THR A 79 -11.74 19.05 -12.26
C THR A 79 -11.13 20.33 -12.81
N VAL A 80 -11.00 20.40 -14.13
CA VAL A 80 -10.36 21.53 -14.82
C VAL A 80 -11.19 21.88 -16.05
N SER A 81 -11.22 23.15 -16.44
CA SER A 81 -12.00 23.57 -17.62
C SER A 81 -11.58 22.83 -18.90
N GLY A 82 -12.54 22.46 -19.74
CA GLY A 82 -12.30 21.71 -20.99
C GLY A 82 -11.16 22.26 -21.88
N PRO A 83 -11.03 23.59 -22.10
CA PRO A 83 -9.90 24.15 -22.85
C PRO A 83 -8.53 23.91 -22.20
N ALA A 84 -8.46 23.99 -20.87
CA ALA A 84 -7.22 23.74 -20.12
C ALA A 84 -6.87 22.25 -20.07
N LEU A 85 -7.88 21.38 -19.97
CA LEU A 85 -7.71 19.93 -20.11
C LEU A 85 -7.18 19.54 -21.49
N TRP A 86 -7.74 20.13 -22.55
CA TRP A 86 -7.27 19.87 -23.91
C TRP A 86 -5.82 20.32 -24.11
N ASN A 87 -5.45 21.49 -23.58
CA ASN A 87 -4.10 22.03 -23.66
C ASN A 87 -3.08 21.19 -22.86
N ASN A 88 -3.49 20.64 -21.72
CA ASN A 88 -2.66 19.82 -20.83
C ASN A 88 -2.95 18.32 -20.92
N ARG A 89 -3.56 17.84 -22.02
CA ARG A 89 -4.05 16.46 -22.15
C ARG A 89 -2.99 15.37 -21.93
N PHE A 90 -1.72 15.69 -22.19
CA PHE A 90 -0.60 14.77 -22.00
C PHE A 90 -0.15 14.63 -20.53
N ALA A 91 -0.63 15.52 -19.65
CA ALA A 91 -0.40 15.43 -18.20
C ALA A 91 -1.35 14.43 -17.50
N TYR A 92 -2.38 13.97 -18.22
CA TYR A 92 -3.42 13.06 -17.73
C TYR A 92 -3.37 11.74 -18.50
N ASP A 93 -3.75 10.65 -17.83
CA ASP A 93 -3.85 9.33 -18.46
C ASP A 93 -5.19 9.20 -19.23
N ILE A 94 -6.24 9.83 -18.71
CA ILE A 94 -7.57 9.97 -19.33
C ILE A 94 -8.03 11.42 -19.18
N VAL A 95 -8.72 11.93 -20.20
CA VAL A 95 -9.42 13.21 -20.15
C VAL A 95 -10.86 13.00 -20.57
N VAL A 96 -11.81 13.52 -19.80
CA VAL A 96 -13.22 13.56 -20.16
C VAL A 96 -13.58 15.01 -20.49
N ILE A 97 -14.00 15.25 -21.73
CA ILE A 97 -14.39 16.57 -22.21
C ILE A 97 -15.78 16.45 -22.84
N ARG A 98 -16.74 17.21 -22.33
CA ARG A 98 -18.14 17.23 -22.82
C ARG A 98 -18.76 15.82 -22.87
N GLY A 99 -18.41 14.97 -21.91
CA GLY A 99 -18.89 13.58 -21.85
C GLY A 99 -18.21 12.61 -22.81
N GLU A 100 -17.25 13.05 -23.61
CA GLU A 100 -16.41 12.15 -24.41
C GLU A 100 -15.11 11.81 -23.68
N VAL A 101 -14.77 10.52 -23.69
CA VAL A 101 -13.58 9.98 -22.99
C VAL A 101 -12.42 9.86 -23.97
N TYR A 102 -11.32 10.53 -23.66
CA TYR A 102 -10.08 10.53 -24.41
C TYR A 102 -8.96 9.92 -23.58
N ALA A 103 -8.39 8.80 -24.02
CA ALA A 103 -7.23 8.21 -23.38
C ALA A 103 -5.93 8.77 -23.98
N ALA A 104 -4.91 8.96 -23.15
CA ALA A 104 -3.57 9.23 -23.66
C ALA A 104 -3.05 8.02 -24.45
N ASP A 105 -2.36 8.26 -25.57
CA ASP A 105 -1.76 7.20 -26.39
C ASP A 105 -0.45 6.68 -25.76
N THR A 106 -0.59 6.16 -24.55
CA THR A 106 0.49 5.55 -23.77
C THR A 106 0.02 4.18 -23.28
N GLY A 107 0.96 3.31 -22.90
CA GLY A 107 0.60 2.01 -22.28
C GLY A 107 -0.27 2.19 -21.03
N LYS A 108 -0.04 3.26 -20.28
CA LYS A 108 -0.77 3.60 -19.06
C LYS A 108 -2.19 4.14 -19.35
N GLY A 109 -2.34 5.05 -20.31
CA GLY A 109 -3.65 5.59 -20.72
C GLY A 109 -4.58 4.52 -21.29
N ARG A 110 -4.06 3.58 -22.09
CA ARG A 110 -4.86 2.44 -22.60
C ARG A 110 -5.32 1.48 -21.48
N ALA A 111 -4.45 1.24 -20.50
CA ALA A 111 -4.81 0.44 -19.32
C ALA A 111 -5.89 1.13 -18.48
N ALA A 112 -5.75 2.44 -18.27
CA ALA A 112 -6.75 3.27 -17.58
C ALA A 112 -8.11 3.19 -18.28
N LEU A 113 -8.14 3.34 -19.61
CA LEU A 113 -9.39 3.25 -20.39
C LEU A 113 -10.05 1.88 -20.25
N THR A 114 -9.25 0.81 -20.27
CA THR A 114 -9.77 -0.56 -20.10
C THR A 114 -10.38 -0.76 -18.72
N ALA A 115 -9.76 -0.21 -17.67
CA ALA A 115 -10.30 -0.25 -16.32
C ALA A 115 -11.62 0.53 -16.21
N LEU A 116 -11.67 1.75 -16.76
CA LEU A 116 -12.87 2.59 -16.76
C LEU A 116 -14.03 1.90 -17.49
N LYS A 117 -13.78 1.32 -18.67
CA LYS A 117 -14.81 0.59 -19.42
C LYS A 117 -15.35 -0.61 -18.65
N ARG A 118 -14.47 -1.38 -18.00
CA ARG A 118 -14.87 -2.58 -17.25
C ARG A 118 -15.88 -2.24 -16.14
N ASP A 119 -15.70 -1.11 -15.48
CA ASP A 119 -16.46 -0.79 -14.27
C ASP A 119 -17.67 0.12 -14.55
N TYR A 120 -17.75 0.80 -15.71
CA TYR A 120 -18.84 1.74 -16.05
C TYR A 120 -19.60 1.43 -17.36
N GLU A 121 -19.13 0.52 -18.23
CA GLU A 121 -19.87 0.06 -19.43
C GLU A 121 -20.52 -1.33 -19.24
N GLY A 122 -20.50 -1.87 -18.01
CA GLY A 122 -21.05 -3.19 -17.65
C GLY A 122 -22.56 -3.21 -17.41
#